data_AF-A0A2X4RA52-F1
#
_entry.id   AF-A0A2X4RA52-F1
#
_cell.length_a   1.000
_cell.length_b   1.000
_cell.length_c   1.000
_cell.angle_alpha   90.00
_cell.angle_beta   90.00
_cell.angle_gamma   90.00
#
_symmetry.space_group_name_H-M   'P 1'
#
loop_
_entity.id
_entity.type
_entity.pdbx_description
1 polymer ?
#
loop_
_entity_poly.entity_id
_entity_poly.type
_entity_poly.pdbx_seq_one_letter_code
_entity_poly.pdbx_strand_id
1 'polypeptide(L)'
;MVLVARGSDQNEEQGEYVGPQRYSAKAPESTGFEGRNFAALFHQLEQRHPGAMDGVYVLALDPDSYPAAMNLPPLAQEGEDLGPLQLVQRAFGVLQQHSLGELAYSVTFGAVDSLRTGARNAPKVVDDYEAATDCHPRWVAAGYSQGALVATSVEGYLADTGRLHAVLTFGNPLHQVPWAQNRAGLPVTRYVDYCLDGDFVCDFSLEAANRALATKAERHASYFLGELSGQDVQVIDAVAGILTSHD
;
A
#
# COMPACT_ATOMS: atom_id res chain seq x y z
N MET A 1 -11.11 -11.76 -2.30
CA MET A 1 -11.36 -10.32 -2.06
C MET A 1 -10.03 -9.61 -1.92
N VAL A 2 -10.00 -8.27 -2.06
CA VAL A 2 -8.77 -7.47 -1.92
C VAL A 2 -8.94 -6.52 -0.75
N LEU A 3 -8.07 -6.63 0.26
CA LEU A 3 -7.96 -5.67 1.35
C LEU A 3 -6.93 -4.60 0.95
N VAL A 4 -7.31 -3.33 0.91
CA VAL A 4 -6.45 -2.25 0.41
C VAL A 4 -6.07 -1.26 1.51
N ALA A 5 -4.77 -1.03 1.68
CA ALA A 5 -4.21 0.06 2.45
C ALA A 5 -3.60 1.11 1.51
N ARG A 6 -4.23 2.28 1.44
CA ARG A 6 -3.84 3.39 0.54
C ARG A 6 -2.51 4.04 0.93
N GLY A 7 -1.97 4.84 0.01
CA GLY A 7 -0.80 5.68 0.28
C GLY A 7 -1.12 6.76 1.30
N SER A 8 -0.08 7.25 1.97
CA SER A 8 -0.20 8.40 2.84
C SER A 8 -0.74 9.62 2.10
N ASP A 9 -1.52 10.43 2.80
CA ASP A 9 -2.21 11.63 2.32
C ASP A 9 -3.21 11.36 1.17
N GLN A 10 -3.50 10.10 0.85
CA GLN A 10 -4.61 9.73 -0.03
C GLN A 10 -5.93 9.64 0.77
N ASN A 11 -6.31 10.72 1.43
CA ASN A 11 -7.48 10.77 2.31
C ASN A 11 -8.37 11.97 2.00
N GLU A 12 -9.55 12.01 2.63
CA GLU A 12 -10.57 13.06 2.39
C GLU A 12 -10.06 14.46 2.77
N GLU A 13 -9.26 14.57 3.84
CA GLU A 13 -8.70 15.85 4.30
C GLU A 13 -7.82 16.52 3.22
N GLN A 14 -7.20 15.72 2.35
CA GLN A 14 -6.38 16.18 1.24
C GLN A 14 -7.14 16.22 -0.11
N GLY A 15 -8.44 15.92 -0.10
CA GLY A 15 -9.26 15.88 -1.32
C GLY A 15 -8.94 14.69 -2.25
N GLU A 16 -8.30 13.64 -1.72
CA GLU A 16 -7.86 12.47 -2.48
C GLU A 16 -8.79 11.25 -2.27
N TYR A 17 -9.95 11.47 -1.64
CA TYR A 17 -11.00 10.45 -1.54
C TYR A 17 -11.63 10.17 -2.90
N VAL A 18 -11.59 8.91 -3.34
CA VAL A 18 -12.08 8.50 -4.66
C VAL A 18 -13.56 8.12 -4.65
N GLY A 19 -14.16 7.87 -3.48
CA GLY A 19 -15.54 7.39 -3.37
C GLY A 19 -15.70 5.95 -3.85
N PRO A 20 -16.83 5.28 -3.52
CA PRO A 20 -17.10 3.92 -3.95
C PRO A 20 -16.92 3.75 -5.46
N GLN A 21 -16.13 2.75 -5.85
CA GLN A 21 -15.83 2.45 -7.24
C GLN A 21 -16.51 1.16 -7.68
N ARG A 22 -16.97 1.15 -8.93
CA ARG A 22 -17.42 -0.08 -9.60
C ARG A 22 -16.47 -0.37 -10.75
N TYR A 23 -15.65 -1.41 -10.59
CA TYR A 23 -14.58 -1.74 -11.55
C TYR A 23 -15.07 -2.56 -12.74
N SER A 24 -16.08 -3.41 -12.55
CA SER A 24 -16.76 -4.12 -13.64
C SER A 24 -18.28 -4.00 -13.49
N ALA A 25 -19.01 -4.22 -14.58
CA ALA A 25 -20.48 -4.22 -14.53
C ALA A 25 -21.07 -5.30 -13.60
N LYS A 26 -20.31 -6.37 -13.30
CA LYS A 26 -20.73 -7.45 -12.41
C LYS A 26 -20.16 -7.34 -11.01
N ALA A 27 -19.11 -6.54 -10.84
CA ALA A 27 -18.47 -6.33 -9.55
C ALA A 27 -19.38 -5.54 -8.58
N PRO A 28 -19.36 -5.87 -7.28
CA PRO A 28 -19.88 -4.99 -6.23
C PRO A 28 -19.09 -3.66 -6.17
N GLU A 29 -19.70 -2.63 -5.59
CA GLU A 29 -19.00 -1.36 -5.32
C GLU A 29 -17.98 -1.53 -4.21
N SER A 30 -16.79 -0.92 -4.36
CA SER A 30 -15.78 -0.87 -3.31
C SER A 30 -16.20 0.01 -2.14
N THR A 31 -15.44 -0.03 -1.04
CA THR A 31 -15.66 0.91 0.08
C THR A 31 -15.24 2.35 -0.24
N GLY A 32 -14.45 2.58 -1.30
CA GLY A 32 -14.10 3.90 -1.81
C GLY A 32 -12.84 4.54 -1.25
N PHE A 33 -12.15 3.88 -0.32
CA PHE A 33 -10.93 4.38 0.33
C PHE A 33 -9.64 3.78 -0.25
N GLU A 34 -9.69 3.13 -1.40
CA GLU A 34 -8.52 2.44 -1.99
C GLU A 34 -7.42 3.41 -2.46
N GLY A 35 -7.75 4.69 -2.63
CA GLY A 35 -6.85 5.71 -3.16
C GLY A 35 -6.71 5.64 -4.68
N ARG A 36 -6.30 6.76 -5.29
CA ARG A 36 -6.28 6.90 -6.76
C ARG A 36 -5.39 5.90 -7.48
N ASN A 37 -4.27 5.47 -6.87
CA ASN A 37 -3.34 4.55 -7.52
C ASN A 37 -3.93 3.13 -7.65
N PHE A 38 -4.60 2.62 -6.60
CA PHE A 38 -5.31 1.36 -6.69
C PHE A 38 -6.56 1.46 -7.56
N ALA A 39 -7.32 2.56 -7.46
CA ALA A 39 -8.47 2.78 -8.32
C ALA A 39 -8.06 2.77 -9.81
N ALA A 40 -6.96 3.44 -10.15
CA ALA A 40 -6.42 3.42 -11.50
C ALA A 40 -5.94 2.01 -11.89
N LEU A 41 -5.19 1.31 -11.04
CA LEU A 41 -4.78 -0.08 -11.29
C LEU A 41 -5.97 -0.97 -11.65
N PHE A 42 -7.04 -0.94 -10.85
CA PHE A 42 -8.18 -1.83 -11.06
C PHE A 42 -8.97 -1.49 -12.33
N HIS A 43 -9.12 -0.20 -12.66
CA HIS A 43 -9.70 0.21 -13.95
C HIS A 43 -8.84 -0.21 -15.14
N GLN A 44 -7.51 -0.03 -15.06
CA GLN A 44 -6.58 -0.45 -16.11
C GLN A 44 -6.57 -1.98 -16.27
N LEU A 45 -6.66 -2.70 -15.15
CA LEU A 45 -6.73 -4.16 -15.11
C LEU A 45 -7.98 -4.68 -15.80
N GLU A 46 -9.16 -4.14 -15.49
CA GLU A 46 -10.40 -4.55 -16.17
C GLU A 46 -10.41 -4.14 -17.65
N GLN A 47 -9.90 -2.95 -17.98
CA GLN A 47 -9.81 -2.51 -19.38
C GLN A 47 -8.94 -3.45 -20.21
N ARG A 48 -7.83 -3.94 -19.64
CA ARG A 48 -6.87 -4.80 -20.32
C ARG A 48 -7.26 -6.29 -20.27
N HIS A 49 -7.90 -6.72 -19.20
CA HIS A 49 -8.37 -8.09 -18.96
C HIS A 49 -9.86 -8.08 -18.59
N PRO A 50 -10.76 -7.94 -19.58
CA PRO A 50 -12.19 -7.88 -19.30
C PRO A 50 -12.69 -9.10 -18.52
N GLY A 51 -13.40 -8.85 -17.42
CA GLY A 51 -13.91 -9.85 -16.50
C GLY A 51 -12.98 -10.19 -15.33
N ALA A 52 -11.75 -9.65 -15.29
CA ALA A 52 -10.82 -9.92 -14.19
C ALA A 52 -11.29 -9.33 -12.85
N MET A 53 -12.13 -8.29 -12.88
CA MET A 53 -12.75 -7.70 -11.68
C MET A 53 -14.16 -8.21 -11.39
N ASP A 54 -14.76 -9.07 -12.22
CA ASP A 54 -16.18 -9.48 -12.10
C ASP A 54 -16.55 -10.07 -10.72
N GLY A 55 -15.64 -10.80 -10.09
CA GLY A 55 -15.83 -11.42 -8.77
C GLY A 55 -15.05 -10.74 -7.64
N VAL A 56 -14.46 -9.57 -7.89
CA VAL A 56 -13.54 -8.93 -6.96
C VAL A 56 -14.26 -7.83 -6.18
N TYR A 57 -14.43 -8.06 -4.88
CA TYR A 57 -14.76 -7.00 -3.93
C TYR A 57 -13.48 -6.36 -3.36
N VAL A 58 -13.41 -5.04 -3.43
CA VAL A 58 -12.31 -4.22 -2.91
C VAL A 58 -12.75 -3.61 -1.58
N LEU A 59 -12.17 -4.11 -0.49
CA LEU A 59 -12.36 -3.63 0.87
C LEU A 59 -11.17 -2.75 1.24
N ALA A 60 -11.28 -1.45 1.04
CA ALA A 60 -10.26 -0.51 1.48
C ALA A 60 -10.44 -0.10 2.94
N LEU A 61 -9.33 0.04 3.66
CA LEU A 61 -9.33 0.53 5.03
C LEU A 61 -9.80 1.99 5.06
N ASP A 62 -10.86 2.26 5.82
CA ASP A 62 -11.42 3.59 6.03
C ASP A 62 -10.52 4.45 6.94
N PRO A 63 -10.80 5.76 7.12
CA PRO A 63 -9.98 6.65 7.95
C PRO A 63 -9.91 6.25 9.43
N ASP A 64 -10.96 5.61 9.97
CA ASP A 64 -10.99 5.16 11.37
C ASP A 64 -10.07 3.95 11.59
N SER A 65 -10.02 3.06 10.59
CA SER A 65 -9.18 1.87 10.58
C SER A 65 -7.74 2.19 10.19
N TYR A 66 -7.54 3.15 9.29
CA TYR A 66 -6.25 3.60 8.79
C TYR A 66 -6.33 5.05 8.27
N PRO A 67 -5.81 6.04 9.04
CA PRO A 67 -5.89 7.46 8.67
C PRO A 67 -5.12 7.84 7.39
N ALA A 68 -4.09 7.07 7.04
CA ALA A 68 -3.12 7.36 5.99
C ALA A 68 -2.56 8.80 6.07
N ALA A 69 -2.00 9.22 7.21
CA ALA A 69 -1.43 10.57 7.37
C ALA A 69 0.09 10.55 7.20
N MET A 70 0.71 11.55 6.53
CA MET A 70 2.17 11.61 6.32
C MET A 70 2.94 12.61 7.20
N ASN A 71 2.33 13.16 8.26
CA ASN A 71 3.03 14.11 9.10
C ASN A 71 4.23 13.44 9.81
N LEU A 72 5.45 13.72 9.34
CA LEU A 72 6.71 13.18 9.84
C LEU A 72 7.35 14.11 10.89
N PRO A 73 8.14 13.56 11.84
CA PRO A 73 9.02 14.36 12.68
C PRO A 73 10.09 15.09 11.88
N PRO A 74 10.70 16.13 12.47
CA PRO A 74 11.94 16.69 11.96
C PRO A 74 12.98 15.58 11.75
N LEU A 75 13.54 15.49 10.54
CA LEU A 75 14.49 14.44 10.17
C LEU A 75 15.96 14.82 10.40
N ALA A 76 16.23 16.12 10.59
CA ALA A 76 17.54 16.68 10.86
C ALA A 76 17.54 17.40 12.21
N GLN A 77 18.66 17.34 12.94
CA GLN A 77 18.88 18.20 14.10
C GLN A 77 19.27 19.62 13.64
N GLU A 78 19.13 20.59 14.54
CA GLU A 78 19.52 21.96 14.25
C GLU A 78 21.03 22.03 13.94
N GLY A 79 21.38 22.53 12.74
CA GLY A 79 22.77 22.60 12.26
C GLY A 79 23.29 21.34 11.58
N GLU A 80 22.47 20.30 11.43
CA GLU A 80 22.83 19.09 10.70
C GLU A 80 22.51 19.23 9.20
N ASP A 81 23.53 19.09 8.36
CA ASP A 81 23.37 19.05 6.90
C ASP A 81 23.29 17.60 6.44
N LEU A 82 22.08 17.15 6.13
CA LEU A 82 21.82 15.80 5.65
C LEU A 82 21.80 15.77 4.13
N GLY A 83 22.58 14.85 3.56
CA GLY A 83 22.47 14.53 2.15
C GLY A 83 21.07 13.99 1.81
N PRO A 84 20.58 14.15 0.58
CA PRO A 84 19.26 13.67 0.15
C PRO A 84 18.99 12.20 0.49
N LEU A 85 20.00 11.33 0.33
CA LEU A 85 19.89 9.92 0.69
C LEU A 85 19.71 9.71 2.19
N GLN A 86 20.41 10.48 3.03
CA GLN A 86 20.31 10.37 4.49
C GLN A 86 18.95 10.84 5.00
N LEU A 87 18.37 11.86 4.38
CA LEU A 87 17.00 12.30 4.67
C LEU A 87 15.98 11.19 4.39
N VAL A 88 16.08 10.54 3.23
CA VAL A 88 15.19 9.42 2.85
C VAL A 88 15.37 8.23 3.80
N GLN A 89 16.61 7.86 4.10
CA GLN A 89 16.90 6.76 5.04
C GLN A 89 16.37 7.04 6.45
N ARG A 90 16.44 8.29 6.92
CA ARG A 90 15.86 8.67 8.21
C ARG A 90 14.34 8.67 8.20
N ALA A 91 13.71 9.20 7.15
CA ALA A 91 12.27 9.12 6.99
C ALA A 91 11.79 7.66 7.05
N PHE A 92 12.49 6.77 6.36
CA PHE A 92 12.23 5.33 6.41
C PHE A 92 12.45 4.74 7.81
N GLY A 93 13.56 5.08 8.48
CA GLY A 93 13.85 4.63 9.84
C GLY A 93 12.75 5.02 10.84
N VAL A 94 12.21 6.23 10.73
CA VAL A 94 11.07 6.69 11.54
C VAL A 94 9.82 5.84 11.29
N LEU A 95 9.54 5.48 10.04
CA LEU A 95 8.40 4.62 9.71
C LEU A 95 8.56 3.19 10.23
N GLN A 96 9.80 2.72 10.46
CA GLN A 96 10.07 1.36 10.96
C GLN A 96 10.27 1.24 12.49
N GLN A 97 10.86 2.24 13.17
CA GLN A 97 11.50 2.02 14.47
C GLN A 97 10.78 2.52 15.72
N HIS A 98 9.55 3.02 15.67
CA HIS A 98 8.90 3.44 16.92
C HIS A 98 8.15 2.31 17.61
N SER A 99 8.91 1.54 18.40
CA SER A 99 8.38 0.69 19.47
C SER A 99 7.71 1.55 20.56
N LEU A 100 6.73 0.96 21.27
CA LEU A 100 5.79 1.59 22.20
C LEU A 100 6.40 2.30 23.44
N GLY A 101 7.73 2.34 23.59
CA GLY A 101 8.40 2.62 24.86
C GLY A 101 8.99 4.02 25.07
N GLU A 102 9.14 4.87 24.04
CA GLU A 102 9.98 6.08 24.15
C GLU A 102 9.31 7.40 23.72
N LEU A 103 8.08 7.68 24.15
CA LEU A 103 7.46 8.99 23.92
C LEU A 103 7.05 9.69 25.23
N ALA A 104 8.00 10.44 25.79
CA ALA A 104 7.78 11.41 26.86
C ALA A 104 7.63 12.87 26.35
N TYR A 105 7.44 13.07 25.05
CA TYR A 105 7.04 14.38 24.50
C TYR A 105 5.85 14.19 23.56
N SER A 106 4.72 14.76 23.96
CA SER A 106 3.42 14.64 23.31
C SER A 106 3.35 15.44 22.00
N VAL A 107 3.81 14.85 20.90
CA VAL A 107 3.26 15.02 19.55
C VAL A 107 3.40 13.67 18.87
N THR A 108 2.35 12.85 18.85
CA THR A 108 2.35 11.65 18.00
C THR A 108 2.34 12.13 16.55
N PHE A 109 3.44 11.90 15.84
CA PHE A 109 3.55 12.23 14.42
C PHE A 109 2.55 11.40 13.62
N GLY A 110 1.79 12.03 12.74
CA GLY A 110 0.67 11.41 12.02
C GLY A 110 1.08 10.16 11.24
N ALA A 111 2.29 10.10 10.70
CA ALA A 111 2.77 8.93 9.98
C ALA A 111 2.95 7.68 10.86
N VAL A 112 3.49 7.85 12.06
CA VAL A 112 3.71 6.74 13.00
C VAL A 112 2.39 6.26 13.59
N ASP A 113 1.53 7.20 13.99
CA ASP A 113 0.22 6.87 14.55
C ASP A 113 -0.69 6.20 13.50
N SER A 114 -0.65 6.68 12.26
CA SER A 114 -1.40 6.10 11.15
C SER A 114 -0.98 4.67 10.84
N LEU A 115 0.33 4.40 10.75
CA LEU A 115 0.87 3.06 10.57
C LEU A 115 0.47 2.12 11.70
N ARG A 116 0.59 2.57 12.95
CA ARG A 116 0.23 1.78 14.12
C ARG A 116 -1.26 1.45 14.15
N THR A 117 -2.10 2.43 13.84
CA THR A 117 -3.56 2.27 13.77
C THR A 117 -3.93 1.29 12.67
N GLY A 118 -3.38 1.47 11.45
CA GLY A 118 -3.58 0.56 10.33
C GLY A 118 -3.15 -0.87 10.63
N ALA A 119 -1.95 -1.06 11.15
CA ALA A 119 -1.42 -2.40 11.45
C ALA A 119 -2.21 -3.12 12.55
N ARG A 120 -2.73 -2.37 13.53
CA ARG A 120 -3.57 -2.91 14.59
C ARG A 120 -4.98 -3.26 14.12
N ASN A 121 -5.56 -2.44 13.26
CA ASN A 121 -6.98 -2.52 12.91
C ASN A 121 -7.24 -3.34 11.63
N ALA A 122 -6.29 -3.44 10.70
CA ALA A 122 -6.49 -4.17 9.44
C ALA A 122 -6.95 -5.64 9.63
N PRO A 123 -6.38 -6.45 10.56
CA PRO A 123 -6.93 -7.77 10.89
C PRO A 123 -8.39 -7.74 11.34
N LYS A 124 -8.75 -6.75 12.17
CA LYS A 124 -10.11 -6.59 12.69
C LYS A 124 -11.11 -6.23 11.58
N VAL A 125 -10.71 -5.40 10.61
CA VAL A 125 -11.58 -5.07 9.46
C VAL A 125 -11.94 -6.32 8.66
N VAL A 126 -10.98 -7.23 8.46
CA VAL A 126 -11.25 -8.52 7.83
C VAL A 126 -12.27 -9.32 8.65
N ASP A 127 -12.02 -9.50 9.94
CA ASP A 127 -12.90 -10.32 10.78
C ASP A 127 -14.31 -9.73 10.93
N ASP A 128 -14.42 -8.41 11.08
CA ASP A 128 -15.70 -7.71 11.17
C ASP A 128 -16.48 -7.85 9.86
N TYR A 129 -15.82 -7.79 8.70
CA TYR A 129 -16.45 -8.04 7.41
C TYR A 129 -16.98 -9.48 7.30
N GLU A 130 -16.15 -10.48 7.59
CA GLU A 130 -16.55 -11.89 7.51
C GLU A 130 -17.70 -12.18 8.50
N ALA A 131 -17.64 -11.66 9.73
CA ALA A 131 -18.69 -11.82 10.72
C ALA A 131 -20.01 -11.14 10.33
N ALA A 132 -19.95 -9.96 9.71
CA ALA A 132 -21.14 -9.22 9.30
C ALA A 132 -21.81 -9.82 8.05
N THR A 133 -21.05 -10.51 7.20
CA THR A 133 -21.52 -10.98 5.88
C THR A 133 -21.64 -12.49 5.75
N ASP A 134 -21.07 -13.27 6.70
CA ASP A 134 -20.88 -14.72 6.62
C ASP A 134 -20.07 -15.16 5.38
N CYS A 135 -19.36 -14.22 4.75
CA CYS A 135 -18.52 -14.48 3.60
C CYS A 135 -17.08 -14.73 4.06
N HIS A 136 -16.52 -15.90 3.74
CA HIS A 136 -15.15 -16.29 4.09
C HIS A 136 -14.28 -16.44 2.83
N PRO A 137 -13.89 -15.34 2.19
CA PRO A 137 -13.07 -15.37 0.99
C PRO A 137 -11.60 -15.66 1.35
N ARG A 138 -10.81 -16.02 0.35
CA ARG A 138 -9.35 -15.80 0.41
C ARG A 138 -9.04 -14.33 0.12
N TRP A 139 -8.03 -13.80 0.81
CA TRP A 139 -7.70 -12.37 0.82
C TRP A 139 -6.41 -12.07 0.07
N VAL A 140 -6.45 -11.04 -0.77
CA VAL A 140 -5.27 -10.37 -1.30
C VAL A 140 -4.97 -9.18 -0.41
N ALA A 141 -3.78 -9.14 0.22
CA ALA A 141 -3.33 -7.99 0.98
C ALA A 141 -2.65 -6.99 0.03
N ALA A 142 -3.20 -5.79 -0.12
CA ALA A 142 -2.73 -4.78 -1.06
C ALA A 142 -2.32 -3.51 -0.32
N GLY A 143 -1.14 -2.97 -0.63
CA GLY A 143 -0.67 -1.72 -0.03
C GLY A 143 0.20 -0.86 -0.95
N TYR A 144 0.08 0.46 -0.83
CA TYR A 144 0.87 1.41 -1.60
C TYR A 144 1.61 2.37 -0.66
N SER A 145 2.91 2.60 -0.89
CA SER A 145 3.75 3.49 -0.07
C SER A 145 3.70 3.11 1.42
N GLN A 146 3.29 4.03 2.30
CA GLN A 146 3.00 3.76 3.72
C GLN A 146 2.03 2.58 3.91
N GLY A 147 1.02 2.43 3.06
CA GLY A 147 0.06 1.33 3.10
C GLY A 147 0.67 -0.04 2.80
N ALA A 148 1.82 -0.11 2.10
CA ALA A 148 2.53 -1.37 1.90
C ALA A 148 3.04 -1.96 3.23
N LEU A 149 3.41 -1.11 4.19
CA LEU A 149 3.78 -1.53 5.54
C LEU A 149 2.57 -2.07 6.31
N VAL A 150 1.39 -1.46 6.15
CA VAL A 150 0.14 -1.97 6.72
C VAL A 150 -0.25 -3.31 6.08
N ALA A 151 -0.15 -3.44 4.76
CA ALA A 151 -0.41 -4.70 4.05
C ALA A 151 0.53 -5.83 4.53
N THR A 152 1.81 -5.51 4.78
CA THR A 152 2.77 -6.47 5.36
C THR A 152 2.35 -6.93 6.76
N SER A 153 1.73 -6.06 7.56
CA SER A 153 1.29 -6.42 8.92
C SER A 153 0.11 -7.40 8.93
N VAL A 154 -0.82 -7.27 7.98
CA VAL A 154 -1.98 -8.16 7.86
C VAL A 154 -1.65 -9.43 7.07
N GLU A 155 -0.60 -9.42 6.24
CA GLU A 155 -0.10 -10.60 5.52
C GLU A 155 0.13 -11.77 6.47
N GLY A 156 0.88 -11.57 7.57
CA GLY A 156 1.15 -12.61 8.54
C GLY A 156 -0.11 -13.17 9.18
N TYR A 157 -1.04 -12.28 9.57
CA TYR A 157 -2.34 -12.68 10.13
C TYR A 157 -3.17 -13.54 9.18
N LEU A 158 -3.28 -13.14 7.92
CA LEU A 158 -4.03 -13.87 6.90
C LEU A 158 -3.35 -15.20 6.56
N ALA A 159 -2.02 -15.25 6.57
CA ALA A 159 -1.27 -16.48 6.34
C ALA A 159 -1.47 -17.49 7.45
N ASP A 160 -1.32 -17.06 8.70
CA ASP A 160 -1.47 -17.90 9.90
C ASP A 160 -2.89 -18.46 10.05
N THR A 161 -3.88 -17.72 9.53
CA THR A 161 -5.28 -18.15 9.52
C THR A 161 -5.69 -18.89 8.24
N GLY A 162 -4.75 -19.19 7.33
CA GLY A 162 -5.01 -19.93 6.09
C GLY A 162 -5.86 -19.20 5.06
N ARG A 163 -6.01 -17.88 5.22
CA ARG A 163 -6.88 -17.01 4.40
C ARG A 163 -6.13 -16.21 3.35
N LEU A 164 -4.80 -16.13 3.41
CA LEU A 164 -3.99 -15.38 2.44
C LEU A 164 -4.00 -16.04 1.05
N HIS A 165 -4.32 -15.24 0.03
CA HIS A 165 -4.27 -15.61 -1.39
C HIS A 165 -3.01 -15.08 -2.07
N ALA A 166 -2.73 -13.79 -1.87
CA ALA A 166 -1.63 -13.08 -2.52
C ALA A 166 -1.33 -11.76 -1.80
N VAL A 167 -0.19 -11.15 -2.15
CA VAL A 167 0.23 -9.83 -1.65
C VAL A 167 0.61 -8.93 -2.82
N LEU A 168 0.09 -7.70 -2.82
CA LEU A 168 0.38 -6.68 -3.82
C LEU A 168 0.93 -5.43 -3.12
N THR A 169 2.20 -5.11 -3.33
CA THR A 169 2.83 -3.90 -2.78
C THR A 169 3.40 -3.01 -3.87
N PHE A 170 3.12 -1.72 -3.78
CA PHE A 170 3.56 -0.71 -4.75
C PHE A 170 4.31 0.41 -4.04
N GLY A 171 5.42 0.89 -4.61
CA GLY A 171 6.25 1.91 -3.96
C GLY A 171 6.64 1.50 -2.54
N ASN A 172 6.91 0.20 -2.35
CA ASN A 172 7.08 -0.39 -1.03
C ASN A 172 8.41 0.05 -0.42
N PRO A 173 8.41 0.70 0.75
CA PRO A 173 9.64 1.04 1.45
C PRO A 173 10.51 -0.18 1.79
N LEU A 174 9.92 -1.38 1.85
CA LEU A 174 10.65 -2.63 2.13
C LEU A 174 11.27 -3.29 0.89
N HIS A 175 11.10 -2.71 -0.32
CA HIS A 175 11.51 -3.35 -1.58
C HIS A 175 13.00 -3.75 -1.60
N GLN A 176 13.88 -2.86 -1.13
CA GLN A 176 15.34 -3.09 -1.09
C GLN A 176 15.80 -3.90 0.12
N VAL A 177 14.90 -4.30 1.00
CA VAL A 177 15.19 -5.13 2.19
C VAL A 177 14.31 -6.39 2.18
N PRO A 178 14.58 -7.34 1.26
CA PRO A 178 13.73 -8.51 1.07
C PRO A 178 13.64 -9.43 2.29
N TRP A 179 14.61 -9.36 3.20
CA TRP A 179 14.60 -10.11 4.46
C TRP A 179 13.55 -9.58 5.46
N ALA A 180 13.09 -8.34 5.29
CA ALA A 180 12.03 -7.73 6.11
C ALA A 180 10.63 -8.04 5.56
N GLN A 181 10.54 -8.49 4.31
CA GLN A 181 9.28 -8.95 3.72
C GLN A 181 9.01 -10.37 4.22
N ASN A 182 7.97 -10.52 5.04
CA ASN A 182 7.36 -11.83 5.21
C ASN A 182 6.83 -12.21 3.81
N ARG A 183 7.13 -13.42 3.33
CA ARG A 183 6.51 -13.95 2.10
C ARG A 183 5.45 -15.00 2.42
N ALA A 184 5.24 -15.27 3.71
CA ALA A 184 4.24 -16.20 4.23
C ALA A 184 4.24 -17.60 3.58
N GLY A 185 5.36 -18.02 2.98
CA GLY A 185 5.45 -19.26 2.20
C GLY A 185 4.63 -19.26 0.89
N LEU A 186 4.10 -18.12 0.46
CA LEU A 186 3.41 -17.99 -0.82
C LEU A 186 4.37 -18.29 -1.99
N PRO A 187 3.88 -18.92 -3.08
CA PRO A 187 4.68 -19.05 -4.28
C PRO A 187 4.95 -17.66 -4.88
N VAL A 188 6.09 -17.50 -5.56
CA VAL A 188 6.51 -16.20 -6.13
C VAL A 188 5.46 -15.57 -7.06
N THR A 189 4.63 -16.39 -7.71
CA THR A 189 3.53 -15.94 -8.57
C THR A 189 2.35 -15.30 -7.83
N ARG A 190 2.32 -15.36 -6.50
CA ARG A 190 1.31 -14.76 -5.62
C ARG A 190 1.83 -13.50 -4.91
N TYR A 191 3.02 -13.05 -5.27
CA TYR A 191 3.65 -11.88 -4.68
C TYR A 191 4.00 -10.89 -5.78
N VAL A 192 3.40 -9.70 -5.74
CA VAL A 192 3.72 -8.58 -6.62
C VAL A 192 4.29 -7.48 -5.74
N ASP A 193 5.58 -7.20 -5.88
CA ASP A 193 6.21 -6.05 -5.24
C ASP A 193 6.86 -5.19 -6.31
N TYR A 194 6.19 -4.09 -6.64
CA TYR A 194 6.51 -3.26 -7.77
C TYR A 194 7.01 -1.88 -7.33
N CYS A 195 8.27 -1.62 -7.70
CA CYS A 195 8.92 -0.33 -7.63
C CYS A 195 9.06 0.27 -9.03
N LEU A 196 8.51 1.47 -9.23
CA LEU A 196 8.75 2.26 -10.43
C LEU A 196 10.21 2.70 -10.47
N ASP A 197 10.84 2.60 -11.64
CA ASP A 197 12.19 3.11 -11.82
C ASP A 197 12.28 4.61 -11.45
N GLY A 198 13.24 4.94 -10.60
CA GLY A 198 13.46 6.27 -10.02
C GLY A 198 12.49 6.69 -8.91
N ASP A 199 11.69 5.77 -8.35
CA ASP A 199 10.89 6.03 -7.16
C ASP A 199 11.75 5.97 -5.88
N PHE A 200 12.02 7.12 -5.28
CA PHE A 200 12.87 7.27 -4.10
C PHE A 200 12.41 6.47 -2.85
N VAL A 201 11.16 6.03 -2.79
CA VAL A 201 10.63 5.26 -1.65
C VAL A 201 11.09 3.81 -1.69
N CYS A 202 11.33 3.26 -2.88
CA CYS A 202 11.70 1.86 -3.08
C CYS A 202 13.00 1.69 -3.90
N ASP A 203 13.56 2.79 -4.41
CA ASP A 203 14.92 2.92 -4.93
C ASP A 203 15.68 3.95 -4.10
N PHE A 204 16.59 3.47 -3.25
CA PHE A 204 17.43 4.31 -2.39
C PHE A 204 18.68 4.85 -3.11
N SER A 205 18.66 4.93 -4.44
CA SER A 205 19.73 5.59 -5.19
C SER A 205 19.74 7.10 -4.95
N LEU A 206 20.93 7.71 -5.02
CA LEU A 206 21.07 9.16 -4.92
C LEU A 206 20.35 9.89 -6.07
N GLU A 207 20.27 9.24 -7.24
CA GLU A 207 19.57 9.78 -8.40
C GLU A 207 18.06 9.89 -8.14
N ALA A 208 17.43 8.82 -7.64
CA ALA A 208 16.01 8.83 -7.29
C ALA A 208 15.70 9.87 -6.21
N ALA A 209 16.53 9.96 -5.17
CA ALA A 209 16.38 10.96 -4.12
C ALA A 209 16.47 12.41 -4.66
N ASN A 210 17.47 12.71 -5.48
CA ASN A 210 17.62 14.04 -6.09
C ASN A 210 16.46 14.39 -7.02
N ARG A 211 16.01 13.42 -7.82
CA ARG A 211 14.85 13.59 -8.71
C ARG A 211 13.59 13.87 -7.91
N ALA A 212 13.35 13.13 -6.83
CA ALA A 212 12.18 13.34 -5.97
C ALA A 212 12.16 14.74 -5.34
N LEU A 213 13.30 15.28 -4.93
CA LEU A 213 13.39 16.66 -4.45
C LEU A 213 13.07 17.68 -5.56
N ALA A 214 13.54 17.43 -6.78
CA ALA A 214 13.31 18.33 -7.92
C ALA A 214 11.85 18.30 -8.41
N THR A 215 11.17 17.16 -8.35
CA THR A 215 9.82 16.96 -8.91
C THR A 215 8.74 16.81 -7.84
N LYS A 216 9.06 17.01 -6.56
CA LYS A 216 8.13 16.80 -5.43
C LYS A 216 7.54 15.39 -5.41
N ALA A 217 8.40 14.37 -5.52
CA ALA A 217 8.01 12.97 -5.49
C ALA A 217 7.00 12.54 -6.58
N GLU A 218 6.92 13.28 -7.69
CA GLU A 218 6.00 12.99 -8.80
C GLU A 218 6.05 11.52 -9.26
N ARG A 219 7.27 10.96 -9.36
CA ARG A 219 7.45 9.57 -9.78
C ARG A 219 6.78 8.60 -8.82
N HIS A 220 7.02 8.75 -7.52
CA HIS A 220 6.36 7.96 -6.49
C HIS A 220 4.83 8.07 -6.60
N ALA A 221 4.30 9.27 -6.81
CA ALA A 221 2.86 9.52 -6.86
C ALA A 221 2.14 8.96 -8.11
N SER A 222 2.88 8.44 -9.11
CA SER A 222 2.38 8.24 -10.49
C SER A 222 1.98 6.81 -10.87
N TYR A 223 2.11 5.81 -9.99
CA TYR A 223 1.76 4.41 -10.29
C TYR A 223 0.37 4.32 -10.95
N PHE A 224 0.34 3.82 -12.19
CA PHE A 224 -0.87 3.58 -13.00
C PHE A 224 -1.71 4.81 -13.40
N LEU A 225 -1.32 6.04 -13.04
CA LEU A 225 -2.11 7.25 -13.30
C LEU A 225 -1.87 7.89 -14.67
N GLY A 226 -0.79 7.50 -15.35
CA GLY A 226 -0.38 8.07 -16.63
C GLY A 226 -0.33 7.04 -17.76
N GLU A 227 0.49 7.33 -18.77
CA GLU A 227 0.81 6.35 -19.82
C GLU A 227 1.51 5.13 -19.20
N LEU A 228 0.96 3.95 -19.45
CA LEU A 228 1.49 2.71 -18.91
C LEU A 228 2.82 2.36 -19.57
N SER A 229 3.85 2.20 -18.75
CA SER A 229 5.12 1.63 -19.18
C SER A 229 4.99 0.13 -19.44
N GLY A 230 5.99 -0.46 -20.10
CA GLY A 230 6.05 -1.92 -20.23
C GLY A 230 6.09 -2.66 -18.90
N GLN A 231 6.64 -2.04 -17.84
CA GLN A 231 6.66 -2.61 -16.50
C GLN A 231 5.27 -2.55 -15.85
N ASP A 232 4.54 -1.43 -16.00
CA ASP A 232 3.16 -1.31 -15.54
C ASP A 232 2.28 -2.40 -16.16
N VAL A 233 2.44 -2.62 -17.47
CA VAL A 233 1.70 -3.66 -18.21
C VAL A 233 1.98 -5.06 -17.66
N GLN A 234 3.25 -5.40 -17.38
CA GLN A 234 3.61 -6.68 -16.79
C GLN A 234 3.00 -6.88 -15.40
N VAL A 235 2.98 -5.81 -14.60
CA VAL A 235 2.38 -5.83 -13.26
C VAL A 235 0.87 -6.01 -13.35
N ILE A 236 0.19 -5.28 -14.23
CA ILE A 236 -1.25 -5.44 -14.48
C ILE A 236 -1.58 -6.88 -14.90
N ASP A 237 -0.79 -7.46 -15.81
CA ASP A 237 -0.96 -8.84 -16.27
C ASP A 237 -0.77 -9.85 -15.12
N ALA A 238 0.22 -9.64 -14.24
CA ALA A 238 0.45 -10.48 -13.07
C ALA A 238 -0.70 -10.38 -12.05
N VAL A 239 -1.18 -9.17 -11.76
CA VAL A 239 -2.33 -8.95 -10.85
C VAL A 239 -3.59 -9.59 -11.43
N ALA A 240 -3.85 -9.48 -12.73
CA ALA A 240 -4.98 -10.13 -13.38
C ALA A 240 -4.93 -11.66 -13.23
N GLY A 241 -3.75 -12.27 -13.40
CA GLY A 241 -3.56 -13.70 -13.16
C GLY A 241 -3.84 -14.12 -11.72
N ILE A 242 -3.48 -13.29 -10.73
CA ILE A 242 -3.76 -13.54 -9.32
C ILE A 242 -5.27 -13.49 -9.03
N LEU A 243 -5.96 -12.47 -9.55
CA LEU A 243 -7.38 -12.22 -9.24
C LEU A 243 -8.32 -13.20 -9.97
N THR A 244 -7.90 -13.75 -11.10
CA THR A 244 -8.70 -14.70 -11.90
C THR A 244 -8.45 -16.16 -11.59
N SER A 245 -7.37 -16.49 -10.86
CA SER A 245 -7.11 -17.88 -10.46
C SER A 245 -8.08 -18.35 -9.36
N HIS A 246 -8.54 -19.60 -9.45
CA HIS A 246 -9.50 -20.19 -8.51
C HIS A 246 -8.91 -21.26 -7.59
N ASP A 247 -7.59 -21.29 -7.43
CA ASP A 247 -6.88 -22.31 -6.62
C ASP A 247 -7.14 -22.18 -5.10
#